data_AF-A0A931XIV1-F1
#
_entry.id   AF-A0A931XIV1-F1
#
_cell.length_a   1.000
_cell.length_b   1.000
_cell.length_c   1.000
_cell.angle_alpha   90.00
_cell.angle_beta   90.00
_cell.angle_gamma   90.00
#
_symmetry.space_group_name_H-M   'P 1'
#
loop_
_entity.id
_entity.type
_entity.pdbx_description
1 polymer ?
#
loop_
_entity_poly.entity_id
_entity_poly.type
_entity_poly.pdbx_seq_one_letter_code
_entity_poly.pdbx_strand_id
1 'polypeptide(L)'
;MEAIETYQEAMTEERKYFIDESWYRERRRSFLAVAQARFCLACRERIGELTQERVPVADPHTGRVVFEFQPARYGDKPTHVIANCCSKTGDYITPETPVMEAIFRLFLANGKQP
;
A
#
# COMPACT_ATOMS: atom_id res chain seq x y z
N MET A 1 4.74 6.54 23.05
CA MET A 1 3.75 5.73 22.33
C MET A 1 2.54 6.57 21.97
N GLU A 2 1.98 7.34 22.90
CA GLU A 2 0.88 8.30 22.63
C GLU A 2 1.17 9.27 21.48
N ALA A 3 2.38 9.85 21.41
CA ALA A 3 2.69 10.83 20.37
C ALA A 3 2.53 10.30 18.93
N ILE A 4 2.91 9.04 18.65
CA ILE A 4 2.78 8.46 17.30
C ILE A 4 1.31 8.23 16.95
N GLU A 5 0.52 7.80 17.93
CA GLU A 5 -0.93 7.57 17.79
C GLU A 5 -1.66 8.89 17.51
N THR A 6 -1.30 9.97 18.23
CA THR A 6 -1.82 11.33 18.00
C THR A 6 -1.45 11.89 16.62
N TYR A 7 -0.27 11.57 16.08
CA TYR A 7 0.12 11.98 14.72
C TYR A 7 -0.65 11.22 13.62
N GLN A 8 -1.00 9.95 13.83
CA GLN A 8 -1.78 9.19 12.86
C GLN A 8 -3.25 9.63 12.81
N GLU A 9 -3.83 10.04 13.94
CA GLU A 9 -5.21 10.54 14.04
C GLU A 9 -5.38 11.94 13.43
N ALA A 10 -4.41 12.85 13.62
CA ALA A 10 -4.47 14.20 13.04
C ALA A 10 -4.40 14.20 11.49
N MET A 11 -3.72 13.23 10.87
CA MET A 11 -3.61 13.11 9.40
C MET A 11 -4.82 12.44 8.72
N THR A 12 -5.79 11.96 9.50
CA THR A 12 -7.03 11.38 8.96
C THR A 12 -8.14 12.41 8.74
N GLU A 13 -8.15 13.54 9.45
CA GLU A 13 -9.24 14.53 9.34
C GLU A 13 -9.25 15.34 8.04
N GLU A 14 -8.13 15.44 7.31
CA GLU A 14 -8.07 16.20 6.05
C GLU A 14 -8.44 15.39 4.79
N ARG A 15 -8.44 14.05 4.86
CA ARG A 15 -8.62 13.20 3.68
C ARG A 15 -10.09 12.94 3.39
N LYS A 16 -10.63 13.65 2.39
CA LYS A 16 -12.03 13.49 1.93
C LYS A 16 -12.36 12.10 1.39
N TYR A 17 -11.36 11.38 0.86
CA TYR A 17 -11.53 10.04 0.30
C TYR A 17 -10.33 9.15 0.63
N PHE A 18 -10.60 7.92 1.06
CA PHE A 18 -9.58 6.93 1.35
C PHE A 18 -10.13 5.51 1.14
N ILE A 19 -9.22 4.53 0.99
CA ILE A 19 -9.61 3.12 1.00
C ILE A 19 -9.67 2.67 2.46
N ASP A 20 -10.87 2.39 2.94
CA ASP A 20 -11.09 1.79 4.24
C ASP A 20 -10.74 0.30 4.22
N GLU A 21 -9.61 -0.07 4.85
CA GLU A 21 -9.19 -1.46 4.99
C GLU A 21 -10.02 -2.24 6.01
N SER A 22 -10.63 -1.56 6.99
CA SER A 22 -11.43 -2.20 8.04
C SER A 22 -12.72 -2.80 7.46
N TRP A 23 -13.35 -2.11 6.51
CA TRP A 23 -14.52 -2.60 5.76
C TRP A 23 -14.31 -3.97 5.11
N TYR A 24 -13.12 -4.24 4.58
CA TYR A 24 -12.77 -5.55 4.00
C TYR A 24 -12.72 -6.63 5.07
N ARG A 25 -12.05 -6.34 6.19
CA ARG A 25 -11.88 -7.25 7.32
C ARG A 25 -13.22 -7.65 7.92
N GLU A 26 -14.10 -6.67 8.16
CA GLU A 26 -15.45 -6.88 8.68
C GLU A 26 -16.28 -7.81 7.79
N ARG A 27 -16.03 -7.78 6.47
CA ARG A 27 -16.69 -8.64 5.48
C ARG A 27 -15.93 -9.94 5.20
N ARG A 28 -14.96 -10.31 6.04
CA ARG A 28 -14.09 -11.49 5.89
C ARG A 28 -13.38 -11.51 4.54
N ARG A 29 -12.98 -10.35 4.04
CA ARG A 29 -12.19 -10.18 2.81
C ARG A 29 -10.80 -9.65 3.15
N SER A 30 -9.82 -10.06 2.37
CA SER A 30 -8.44 -9.58 2.50
C SER A 30 -8.20 -8.40 1.56
N PHE A 31 -7.96 -7.21 2.09
CA PHE A 31 -7.55 -6.06 1.29
C PHE A 31 -6.25 -6.36 0.50
N LEU A 32 -5.30 -7.05 1.14
CA LEU A 32 -4.05 -7.49 0.52
C LEU A 32 -4.31 -8.30 -0.75
N ALA A 33 -5.18 -9.32 -0.67
CA ALA A 33 -5.49 -10.16 -1.82
C ALA A 33 -6.21 -9.37 -2.93
N VAL A 34 -7.13 -8.47 -2.56
CA VAL A 34 -7.86 -7.62 -3.53
C VAL A 34 -6.89 -6.70 -4.28
N ALA A 35 -5.95 -6.08 -3.56
CA ALA A 35 -4.95 -5.20 -4.16
C ALA A 35 -3.92 -5.97 -5.00
N GLN A 36 -3.42 -7.12 -4.52
CA GLN A 36 -2.49 -7.98 -5.28
C GLN A 36 -3.10 -8.49 -6.59
N ALA A 37 -4.42 -8.69 -6.65
CA ALA A 37 -5.11 -9.06 -7.89
C ALA A 37 -4.98 -7.99 -9.00
N ARG A 38 -4.60 -6.75 -8.67
CA ARG A 38 -4.35 -5.66 -9.63
C ARG A 38 -2.88 -5.52 -10.00
N PHE A 39 -2.02 -6.44 -9.53
CA PHE A 39 -0.64 -6.49 -10.01
C PHE A 39 -0.62 -6.85 -11.50
N CYS A 40 0.30 -6.20 -12.24
CA CYS A 40 0.65 -6.65 -13.58
C CYS A 40 1.23 -8.07 -13.53
N LEU A 41 1.29 -8.74 -14.67
CA LEU A 41 1.75 -10.15 -14.75
C LEU A 41 3.14 -10.33 -14.12
N ALA A 42 4.09 -9.45 -14.46
CA ALA A 42 5.45 -9.51 -13.91
C ALA A 42 5.50 -9.34 -12.38
N CYS A 43 4.68 -8.47 -11.79
CA CYS A 43 4.64 -8.31 -10.33
C CYS A 43 3.93 -9.47 -9.64
N ARG A 44 2.96 -10.10 -10.31
CA ARG A 44 2.20 -11.23 -9.79
C ARG A 44 3.07 -12.48 -9.63
N GLU A 45 3.94 -12.74 -10.59
CA GLU A 45 4.88 -13.87 -10.56
C GLU A 45 5.86 -13.80 -9.38
N ARG A 46 6.11 -12.58 -8.88
CA ARG A 46 7.06 -12.31 -7.80
C ARG A 46 6.45 -12.36 -6.41
N ILE A 47 5.14 -12.55 -6.28
CA ILE A 47 4.47 -12.53 -4.98
C ILE A 47 5.11 -13.58 -4.05
N GLY A 48 5.51 -13.14 -2.86
CA GLY A 48 6.11 -14.01 -1.84
C GLY A 48 7.63 -14.15 -1.92
N GLU A 49 8.28 -13.65 -2.98
CA GLU A 49 9.75 -13.58 -3.08
C GLU A 49 10.34 -12.90 -1.85
N LEU A 50 11.42 -13.48 -1.31
CA LEU A 50 12.16 -12.85 -0.21
C LEU A 50 12.89 -11.61 -0.73
N THR A 51 12.68 -10.49 -0.04
CA THR A 51 13.24 -9.18 -0.37
C THR A 51 13.78 -8.52 0.89
N GLN A 52 14.47 -7.41 0.73
CA GLN A 52 14.86 -6.53 1.83
C GLN A 52 14.13 -5.20 1.69
N GLU A 53 13.50 -4.75 2.77
CA GLU A 53 12.88 -3.43 2.85
C GLU A 53 13.63 -2.55 3.83
N ARG A 54 13.81 -1.28 3.44
CA ARG A 54 14.43 -0.27 4.29
C ARG A 54 13.35 0.38 5.15
N VAL A 55 13.34 0.07 6.45
CA VAL A 55 12.32 0.54 7.40
C VAL A 55 12.88 1.57 8.37
N PRO A 56 12.09 2.59 8.77
CA PRO A 56 12.48 3.50 9.83
C PRO A 56 12.35 2.80 11.18
N VAL A 57 13.45 2.71 11.92
CA VAL A 57 13.50 2.16 13.28
C VAL A 57 13.95 3.26 14.22
N ALA A 58 13.26 3.42 15.35
CA ALA A 58 13.71 4.34 16.39
C ALA A 58 14.86 3.70 17.16
N ASP A 59 16.02 4.37 17.20
CA ASP A 59 17.15 3.99 18.04
C ASP A 59 16.71 3.96 19.51
N PRO A 60 16.80 2.81 20.21
CA PRO A 60 16.35 2.68 21.59
C PRO A 60 17.07 3.60 22.59
N HIS A 61 18.29 4.02 22.26
CA HIS A 61 19.15 4.83 23.14
C HIS A 61 19.03 6.32 22.83
N THR A 62 18.94 6.68 21.56
CA THR A 62 18.96 8.11 21.15
C THR A 62 17.60 8.65 20.73
N GLY A 63 16.62 7.77 20.49
CA GLY A 63 15.30 8.13 19.95
C GLY A 63 15.35 8.62 18.49
N ARG A 64 16.51 8.58 17.83
CA ARG A 64 16.66 9.00 16.44
C ARG A 64 16.09 7.93 15.50
N VAL A 65 15.46 8.36 14.42
CA VAL A 65 15.03 7.44 13.36
C VAL A 65 16.24 7.08 12.51
N VAL A 66 16.64 5.81 12.57
CA VAL A 66 17.62 5.21 11.65
C VAL A 66 16.90 4.33 10.64
N PHE A 67 17.56 4.03 9.53
CA PHE A 67 17.00 3.14 8.52
C PHE A 67 17.73 1.81 8.53
N GLU A 68 16.97 0.73 8.67
CA GLU A 68 17.51 -0.63 8.71
C GLU A 68 16.90 -1.48 7.59
N PHE A 69 17.66 -2.45 7.10
CA PHE A 69 17.17 -3.43 6.14
C PHE A 69 16.58 -4.63 6.89
N GLN A 70 15.30 -4.89 6.68
CA GLN A 70 14.60 -6.04 7.26
C GLN A 70 14.12 -7.00 6.16
N PRO A 71 14.09 -8.33 6.42
CA PRO A 71 13.47 -9.28 5.51
C PRO A 71 11.99 -8.96 5.32
N ALA A 72 11.56 -8.92 4.06
CA ALA A 72 10.16 -8.70 3.68
C ALA A 72 9.79 -9.62 2.53
N ARG A 73 8.49 -9.84 2.28
CA ARG A 73 8.05 -10.54 1.07
C ARG A 73 7.54 -9.56 0.04
N TYR A 74 7.93 -9.79 -1.21
CA TYR A 74 7.42 -9.00 -2.32
C TYR A 74 5.90 -9.13 -2.38
N GLY A 75 5.22 -7.98 -2.44
CA GLY A 75 3.76 -7.91 -2.49
C GLY A 75 3.05 -7.75 -1.15
N ASP A 76 3.73 -7.86 0.00
CA ASP A 76 3.11 -7.62 1.32
C ASP A 76 2.61 -6.17 1.48
N LYS A 77 3.28 -5.23 0.81
CA LYS A 77 2.87 -3.82 0.69
C LYS A 77 2.41 -3.54 -0.75
N PRO A 78 1.18 -3.92 -1.12
CA PRO A 78 0.74 -3.92 -2.51
C PRO A 78 0.63 -2.51 -3.11
N THR A 79 0.29 -1.50 -2.30
CA THR A 79 0.27 -0.10 -2.74
C THR A 79 1.64 0.38 -3.19
N HIS A 80 2.72 -0.01 -2.50
CA HIS A 80 4.08 0.34 -2.89
C HIS A 80 4.49 -0.32 -4.22
N VAL A 81 4.12 -1.59 -4.42
CA VAL A 81 4.38 -2.31 -5.69
C VAL A 81 3.60 -1.67 -6.85
N ILE A 82 2.32 -1.36 -6.62
CA ILE A 82 1.46 -0.76 -7.63
C ILE A 82 1.97 0.63 -8.01
N ALA A 83 2.23 1.50 -7.03
CA ALA A 83 2.72 2.87 -7.26
C ALA A 83 4.06 2.90 -8.03
N ASN A 84 4.95 1.96 -7.74
CA ASN A 84 6.29 1.95 -8.34
C ASN A 84 6.40 1.20 -9.66
N CYS A 85 5.46 0.30 -9.98
CA CYS A 85 5.51 -0.52 -11.18
C CYS A 85 4.15 -0.63 -11.89
N CYS A 86 3.14 -1.25 -11.27
CA CYS A 86 1.92 -1.65 -11.97
C CYS A 86 1.18 -0.44 -12.57
N SER A 87 1.13 0.69 -11.88
CA SER A 87 0.46 1.91 -12.33
C SER A 87 1.09 2.56 -13.57
N LYS A 88 2.33 2.19 -13.88
CA LYS A 88 3.11 2.73 -15.01
C LYS A 88 2.91 1.92 -16.29
N THR A 89 2.18 0.81 -16.22
CA THR A 89 1.84 -0.01 -17.39
C THR A 89 0.76 0.67 -18.21
N GLY A 90 0.87 0.61 -19.54
CA GLY A 90 -0.08 1.28 -20.45
C GLY A 90 -1.51 0.72 -20.40
N ASP A 91 -1.67 -0.47 -19.83
CA ASP A 91 -2.93 -1.20 -19.64
C ASP A 91 -3.44 -1.15 -18.19
N TYR A 92 -2.86 -0.30 -17.34
CA TYR A 92 -3.29 -0.22 -15.93
C TYR A 92 -4.72 0.31 -15.76
N ILE A 93 -5.15 1.27 -16.58
CA ILE A 93 -6.55 1.71 -16.70
C ILE A 93 -6.84 1.84 -18.19
N THR A 94 -7.87 1.15 -18.66
CA THR A 94 -8.28 1.13 -20.07
C THR A 94 -9.69 1.70 -20.24
N PRO A 95 -10.13 2.01 -21.47
CA PRO A 95 -11.51 2.45 -21.74
C PRO A 95 -12.60 1.46 -21.28
N GLU A 96 -12.26 0.16 -21.19
CA GLU A 96 -13.15 -0.91 -20.74
C GLU A 96 -13.13 -1.11 -19.22
N THR A 97 -12.22 -0.43 -18.51
CA THR A 97 -12.12 -0.54 -17.05
C THR A 97 -13.36 0.08 -16.39
N PRO A 98 -14.14 -0.68 -15.59
CA PRO A 98 -15.30 -0.12 -14.90
C PRO A 98 -14.92 1.10 -14.05
N VAL A 99 -15.75 2.14 -14.04
CA VAL A 99 -15.43 3.41 -13.35
C VAL A 99 -15.01 3.20 -11.89
N MET A 100 -15.72 2.34 -11.16
CA MET A 100 -15.37 2.00 -9.78
C MET A 100 -13.99 1.32 -9.64
N GLU A 101 -13.63 0.47 -10.60
CA GLU A 101 -12.32 -0.18 -10.65
C GLU A 101 -11.22 0.84 -11.01
N ALA A 102 -11.48 1.74 -11.94
CA ALA A 102 -10.53 2.80 -12.31
C ALA A 102 -10.24 3.73 -11.12
N ILE A 103 -11.28 4.16 -10.40
CA ILE A 103 -11.14 4.95 -9.16
C ILE A 103 -10.32 4.15 -8.14
N PHE A 104 -10.67 2.89 -7.88
CA PHE A 104 -9.92 2.06 -6.94
C PHE A 104 -8.44 1.92 -7.32
N ARG A 105 -8.14 1.66 -8.59
CA ARG A 105 -6.76 1.58 -9.12
C ARG A 105 -6.02 2.90 -8.99
N LEU A 106 -6.69 4.04 -9.15
CA LEU A 106 -6.11 5.37 -8.93
C LEU A 106 -5.69 5.56 -7.46
N PHE A 107 -6.56 5.23 -6.51
CA PHE A 107 -6.24 5.30 -5.08
C PHE A 107 -5.08 4.37 -4.69
N LEU A 108 -5.00 3.18 -5.30
CA LEU A 108 -3.87 2.27 -5.07
C LEU A 108 -2.55 2.82 -5.62
N ALA A 109 -2.59 3.47 -6.80
CA ALA A 109 -1.41 4.03 -7.46
C ALA A 109 -0.83 5.25 -6.72
N ASN A 110 -1.67 6.05 -6.07
CA ASN A 110 -1.25 7.25 -5.33
C ASN A 110 -0.94 6.97 -3.85
N GLY A 111 -0.75 5.70 -3.45
CA GLY A 111 -0.42 5.38 -2.06
C GLY A 111 -1.52 5.72 -1.04
N LYS A 112 -2.79 5.67 -1.47
CA LYS A 112 -3.97 6.08 -0.67
C LYS A 112 -4.01 7.56 -0.29
N GLN A 113 -3.32 8.41 -1.05
CA GLN A 113 -3.40 9.86 -0.94
C GLN A 113 -4.01 10.38 -2.25
N PRO A 114 -5.27 10.86 -2.26
CA PRO A 114 -5.76 11.66 -3.37
C PRO A 114 -5.08 13.04 -3.40
#